data_AF-A0A0F9CBN1-F1
#
_entry.id   AF-A0A0F9CBN1-F1
#
_cell.length_a   1.000
_cell.length_b   1.000
_cell.length_c   1.000
_cell.angle_alpha   90.00
_cell.angle_beta   90.00
_cell.angle_gamma   90.00
#
_symmetry.space_group_name_H-M   'P 1'
#
loop_
_entity.id
_entity.type
_entity.pdbx_description
1 polymer ?
#
loop_
_entity_poly.entity_id
_entity_poly.type
_entity_poly.pdbx_seq_one_letter_code
_entity_poly.pdbx_strand_id
1 'polypeptide(L)'
;MHVTGRRWFDRRHGNTYHSVTIMGPENSIVASADFAYGYGDQWMQTAHELLVEKGLVPGVERTKAIWQIFKEMEITYDVTDVGRKRDL
;
A
#
# COMPACT_ATOMS: atom_id res chain seq x y z
N MET A 1 3.15 -13.05 -0.77
CA MET A 1 3.39 -11.73 -0.13
C MET A 1 2.04 -11.11 0.20
N HIS A 2 2.00 -10.25 1.22
CA HIS A 2 0.76 -9.61 1.65
C HIS A 2 0.99 -8.12 1.91
N VAL A 3 0.10 -7.28 1.39
CA VAL A 3 0.13 -5.82 1.58
C VAL A 3 -1.01 -5.41 2.50
N THR A 4 -0.67 -4.81 3.64
CA THR A 4 -1.65 -4.22 4.54
C THR A 4 -1.61 -2.71 4.43
N GLY A 5 -2.73 -2.13 4.01
CA GLY A 5 -2.94 -0.68 3.96
C GLY A 5 -3.79 -0.21 5.13
N ARG A 6 -3.47 0.95 5.71
CA ARG A 6 -4.39 1.66 6.61
C ARG A 6 -4.62 3.06 6.09
N ARG A 7 -5.83 3.58 6.23
CA ARG A 7 -6.17 4.95 5.81
C ARG A 7 -6.78 5.72 6.96
N TRP A 8 -6.39 6.97 7.13
CA TRP A 8 -6.91 7.86 8.14
C TRP A 8 -7.38 9.16 7.50
N PHE A 9 -8.65 9.48 7.69
CA PHE A 9 -9.23 10.76 7.27
C PHE A 9 -9.09 11.81 8.38
N ASP A 10 -8.27 12.81 8.14
CA ASP A 10 -8.14 14.00 8.96
C ASP A 10 -9.35 14.92 8.75
N ARG A 11 -10.37 14.75 9.59
CA ARG A 11 -11.59 15.57 9.57
C ARG A 11 -11.33 17.08 9.74
N ARG A 12 -10.21 17.49 10.34
CA ARG A 12 -9.94 18.90 10.61
C ARG A 12 -9.58 19.66 9.33
N HIS A 13 -8.83 19.01 8.44
CA HIS A 13 -8.30 19.63 7.22
C HIS A 13 -8.87 19.00 5.94
N GLY A 14 -9.65 17.93 6.06
CA GLY A 14 -10.20 17.19 4.92
C GLY A 14 -9.19 16.31 4.19
N ASN A 15 -8.03 16.06 4.80
CA ASN A 15 -6.95 15.27 4.19
C ASN A 15 -7.11 13.78 4.47
N THR A 16 -6.67 12.93 3.54
CA THR A 16 -6.50 11.49 3.81
C THR A 16 -5.03 11.13 3.80
N TYR A 17 -4.65 10.32 4.79
CA TYR A 17 -3.32 9.76 4.91
C TYR A 17 -3.42 8.25 4.93
N HIS A 18 -2.33 7.57 4.59
CA HIS A 18 -2.26 6.12 4.63
C HIS A 18 -0.90 5.63 5.11
N SER A 19 -0.89 4.40 5.59
CA SER A 19 0.31 3.61 5.83
C SER A 19 0.22 2.32 5.03
N VAL A 20 1.38 1.76 4.71
CA VAL A 20 1.53 0.50 3.97
C VAL A 20 2.57 -0.35 4.69
N THR A 21 2.25 -1.61 4.94
CA THR A 21 3.22 -2.62 5.37
C THR A 21 3.17 -3.80 4.41
N ILE A 22 4.34 -4.24 3.94
CA ILE A 22 4.48 -5.35 3.00
C ILE A 22 5.18 -6.50 3.69
N MET A 23 4.48 -7.61 3.83
CA MET A 23 4.96 -8.84 4.44
C MET A 23 5.42 -9.83 3.38
N GLY A 24 6.66 -10.27 3.52
CA GLY A 24 7.29 -11.32 2.74
C GLY A 24 6.97 -12.72 3.28
N PRO A 25 7.63 -13.75 2.74
CA PRO A 25 7.63 -15.08 3.34
C PRO A 25 8.10 -15.04 4.80
N GLU A 26 7.64 -16.01 5.60
CA GLU A 26 8.06 -16.17 7.01
C GLU A 26 7.75 -14.98 7.92
N ASN A 27 6.73 -14.18 7.56
CA ASN A 27 6.27 -13.03 8.35
C ASN A 27 7.36 -11.95 8.54
N SER A 28 8.24 -11.80 7.54
CA SER A 28 9.27 -10.76 7.50
C SER A 28 8.73 -9.48 6.86
N ILE A 29 9.09 -8.31 7.39
CA ILE A 29 8.76 -7.02 6.77
C ILE A 29 9.74 -6.80 5.61
N VAL A 30 9.18 -6.65 4.41
CA VAL A 30 9.94 -6.40 3.16
C VAL A 30 10.14 -4.89 2.93
N ALA A 31 9.06 -4.13 3.13
CA ALA A 31 9.03 -2.68 2.98
C ALA A 31 7.83 -2.11 3.73
N SER A 32 7.92 -0.84 4.13
CA SER A 32 6.80 -0.10 4.70
C SER A 32 6.86 1.38 4.34
N ALA A 33 5.70 2.03 4.41
CA ALA A 33 5.56 3.48 4.44
C ALA A 33 4.64 3.81 5.62
N ASP A 34 5.18 4.43 6.66
CA ASP A 34 4.45 4.61 7.92
C ASP A 34 3.45 5.77 7.86
N PHE A 35 3.70 6.77 7.01
CA PHE A 35 2.83 7.92 6.85
C PHE A 35 3.00 8.57 5.47
N ALA A 36 2.01 8.40 4.61
CA ALA A 36 1.94 9.02 3.29
C ALA A 36 0.62 9.78 3.13
N TYR A 37 0.63 10.81 2.30
CA TYR A 37 -0.58 11.52 1.92
C TYR A 37 -1.22 10.82 0.72
N GLY A 38 -2.52 10.57 0.79
CA GLY A 38 -3.26 10.07 -0.36
C GLY A 38 -4.68 9.62 -0.10
N TYR A 39 -5.48 9.60 -1.17
CA TYR A 39 -6.90 9.26 -1.15
C TYR A 39 -7.19 7.95 -1.89
N GLY A 40 -8.34 7.36 -1.57
CA GLY A 40 -8.85 6.18 -2.28
C GLY A 40 -7.86 5.03 -2.25
N ASP A 41 -7.34 4.68 -3.43
CA ASP A 41 -6.41 3.57 -3.65
C ASP A 41 -4.94 4.00 -3.79
N GLN A 42 -4.60 5.24 -3.42
CA GLN A 42 -3.20 5.69 -3.43
C GLN A 42 -2.27 4.89 -2.51
N TRP A 43 -2.81 4.22 -1.49
CA TRP A 43 -2.06 3.23 -0.69
C TRP A 43 -1.55 2.07 -1.55
N MET A 44 -2.31 1.64 -2.56
CA MET A 44 -1.93 0.56 -3.47
C MET A 44 -0.83 1.02 -4.43
N GLN A 45 -0.86 2.30 -4.84
CA GLN A 45 0.23 2.91 -5.59
C GLN A 45 1.53 2.96 -4.76
N THR A 46 1.47 3.44 -3.52
CA THR A 46 2.63 3.42 -2.62
C THR A 46 3.18 2.01 -2.41
N ALA A 47 2.30 1.01 -2.23
CA ALA A 47 2.73 -0.38 -2.12
C ALA A 47 3.44 -0.89 -3.37
N HIS A 48 2.92 -0.57 -4.56
CA HIS A 48 3.55 -0.93 -5.83
C HIS A 48 4.91 -0.26 -5.99
N GLU A 49 5.04 1.03 -5.70
CA GLU A 49 6.31 1.76 -5.77
C GLU A 49 7.38 1.14 -4.85
N LEU A 50 7.03 0.80 -3.62
CA LEU A 50 7.92 0.11 -2.67
C LEU A 50 8.38 -1.26 -3.22
N LEU A 51 7.46 -2.02 -3.82
CA LEU A 51 7.79 -3.32 -4.39
C LEU A 51 8.67 -3.21 -5.65
N VAL A 52 8.48 -2.17 -6.47
CA VAL A 52 9.31 -1.88 -7.65
C VAL A 52 10.72 -1.53 -7.22
N GLU A 53 10.87 -0.69 -6.18
CA GLU A 53 12.17 -0.34 -5.61
C GLU A 53 12.95 -1.56 -5.12
N LYS A 54 12.24 -2.56 -4.57
CA LYS A 54 12.82 -3.84 -4.17
C LYS A 54 13.06 -4.81 -5.33
N GLY A 55 12.68 -4.46 -6.56
CA GLY A 55 12.78 -5.33 -7.73
C GLY A 55 11.87 -6.57 -7.65
N LEU A 56 10.85 -6.54 -6.80
CA LEU A 56 9.93 -7.67 -6.56
C LEU A 56 8.77 -7.70 -7.54
N VAL A 57 8.48 -6.57 -8.17
CA VAL A 57 7.40 -6.42 -9.15
C VAL A 57 7.88 -5.56 -10.31
N PRO A 58 7.32 -5.74 -11.52
CA PRO A 58 7.61 -4.82 -12.61
C PRO A 58 7.05 -3.43 -12.31
N GLY A 59 7.74 -2.40 -12.81
CA GLY A 59 7.19 -1.05 -12.89
C GLY A 59 5.86 -1.01 -13.64
N VAL A 60 5.11 0.08 -13.49
CA VAL A 60 3.86 0.24 -14.24
C VAL A 60 4.20 0.44 -15.72
N GLU A 61 4.02 -0.60 -16.52
CA GLU A 61 3.90 -0.43 -17.96
C GLU A 61 2.52 0.19 -18.26
N ARG A 62 2.43 1.02 -19.32
CA ARG A 62 1.19 1.75 -19.70
C ARG A 62 -0.05 0.86 -19.93
N THR A 63 0.12 -0.46 -19.96
CA THR A 63 -0.89 -1.45 -20.37
C THR A 63 -1.54 -2.21 -19.21
N LYS A 64 -0.97 -2.19 -18.00
CA LYS A 64 -1.49 -2.96 -16.86
C LYS A 64 -1.80 -2.08 -15.66
N ALA A 65 -2.98 -2.26 -15.08
CA ALA A 65 -3.33 -1.67 -13.80
C ALA A 65 -2.63 -2.41 -12.65
N ILE A 66 -2.34 -1.72 -11.54
CA ILE A 66 -1.61 -2.27 -10.39
C ILE A 66 -2.31 -3.51 -9.82
N TRP A 67 -3.64 -3.51 -9.73
CA TRP A 67 -4.40 -4.67 -9.23
C TRP A 67 -4.21 -5.93 -10.11
N GLN A 68 -3.99 -5.77 -11.42
CA GLN A 68 -3.70 -6.89 -12.32
C GLN A 68 -2.31 -7.44 -12.04
N ILE A 69 -1.32 -6.56 -11.85
CA ILE A 69 0.04 -6.93 -11.46
C ILE A 69 0.01 -7.71 -10.14
N PHE A 70 -0.71 -7.20 -9.13
CA PHE A 70 -0.84 -7.87 -7.83
C PHE A 70 -1.50 -9.24 -7.99
N LYS A 71 -2.55 -9.35 -8.80
CA LYS A 71 -3.20 -10.63 -9.09
C LYS A 71 -2.28 -11.63 -9.78
N GLU A 72 -1.54 -11.22 -10.81
CA GLU A 72 -0.64 -12.09 -11.58
C GLU A 72 0.52 -12.63 -10.73
N MET A 73 1.00 -11.86 -9.75
CA MET A 73 2.08 -12.28 -8.84
C MET A 73 1.57 -12.79 -7.50
N GLU A 74 0.27 -13.07 -7.39
CA GLU A 74 -0.35 -13.63 -6.19
C GLU A 74 -0.07 -12.80 -4.93
N ILE A 75 -0.01 -11.47 -5.09
CA ILE A 75 0.08 -10.50 -4.01
C ILE A 75 -1.34 -10.26 -3.49
N THR A 76 -1.56 -10.68 -2.25
CA THR A 76 -2.81 -10.42 -1.54
C THR A 76 -2.73 -9.08 -0.81
N TYR A 77 -3.87 -8.46 -0.54
CA TYR A 77 -3.92 -7.20 0.15
C TYR A 77 -5.20 -7.01 0.97
N ASP A 78 -5.10 -6.18 2.00
CA ASP A 78 -6.22 -5.66 2.78
C ASP A 78 -6.05 -4.16 3.01
N VAL A 79 -7.16 -3.43 3.14
CA VAL A 79 -7.13 -2.01 3.51
C VAL A 79 -8.20 -1.72 4.55
N THR A 80 -7.81 -1.01 5.61
CA THR A 80 -8.71 -0.64 6.71
C THR A 80 -8.71 0.86 6.94
N ASP A 81 -9.90 1.44 7.06
CA ASP A 81 -10.06 2.84 7.49
C ASP A 81 -9.98 2.92 9.02
N VAL A 82 -8.99 3.65 9.52
CA VAL A 82 -8.75 3.85 10.95
C VAL A 82 -9.26 5.20 11.45
N GLY A 83 -9.74 5.21 12.69
CA GLY A 83 -10.35 6.40 13.28
C GLY A 83 -9.34 7.41 13.85
N ARG A 84 -8.10 7.00 14.15
CA ARG A 84 -7.09 7.86 14.79
C ARG A 84 -5.79 7.81 14.01
N LYS A 85 -5.11 8.96 13.90
CA LYS A 85 -3.79 9.08 13.25
C LYS A 85 -2.75 8.09 13.78
N ARG A 86 -2.77 7.83 15.10
CA ARG A 86 -1.83 6.90 15.76
C ARG A 86 -2.04 5.42 15.39
N ASP A 87 -3.17 5.11 14.76
CA ASP A 87 -3.53 3.77 14.34
C ASP A 87 -3.13 3.53 12.86
N LEU A 88 -2.53 4.54 12.19
CA LEU A 88 -1.79 4.33 10.93
C LEU A 88 -0.56 3.46 11.20
#